data_AF-A0A6S7GK30-F1
#
_entry.id   AF-A0A6S7GK30-F1
#
_cell.length_a   1.000
_cell.length_b   1.000
_cell.length_c   1.000
_cell.angle_alpha   90.00
_cell.angle_beta   90.00
_cell.angle_gamma   90.00
#
_symmetry.space_group_name_H-M   'P 1'
#
loop_
_entity.id
_entity.type
_entity.pdbx_description
1 polymer ?
#
loop_
_entity_poly.entity_id
_entity_poly.type
_entity_poly.pdbx_seq_one_letter_code
_entity_poly.pdbx_strand_id
1 'polypeptide(L)'
;MFMKSHSSIKAIAKFLQVETPTAEVYILDAYCAGAPISVEKLASELNVHKPLIDRIAGHIEDGVPTLRQIKDDLDAEVSYNQIKVVLAAMIHDELDELI
;
A
#
# COMPACT_ATOMS: atom_id res chain seq x y z
N MET A 1 -1.23 5.48 19.56
CA MET A 1 -0.77 6.75 18.95
C MET A 1 -0.47 6.47 17.49
N PHE A 2 -1.52 6.18 16.71
CA PHE A 2 -1.42 5.88 15.28
C PHE A 2 -1.62 7.20 14.53
N MET A 3 -0.75 7.46 13.54
CA MET A 3 -0.71 8.64 12.67
C MET A 3 -1.63 9.80 13.09
N LYS A 4 -1.11 10.78 13.83
CA LYS A 4 -1.65 12.14 13.65
C LYS A 4 -1.50 12.42 12.17
N SER A 5 -2.53 12.98 11.54
CA SER A 5 -2.72 13.15 10.08
C SER A 5 -1.54 13.74 9.28
N HIS A 6 -0.46 14.14 9.93
CA HIS A 6 0.68 14.86 9.37
C HIS A 6 2.01 14.08 9.39
N SER A 7 2.10 12.89 10.01
CA SER A 7 3.35 12.11 9.99
C SER A 7 3.53 11.37 8.66
N SER A 8 4.68 11.51 8.00
CA SER A 8 5.07 10.72 6.83
C SER A 8 5.61 9.34 7.23
N ILE A 9 5.66 8.39 6.30
CA ILE A 9 6.21 7.04 6.56
C ILE A 9 7.68 7.16 6.99
N LYS A 10 8.43 8.06 6.35
CA LYS A 10 9.83 8.34 6.69
C LYS A 10 10.00 8.85 8.13
N ALA A 11 9.08 9.70 8.61
CA ALA A 11 9.11 10.17 9.99
C ALA A 11 8.82 9.04 10.99
N ILE A 12 7.90 8.14 10.63
CA ILE A 12 7.56 6.96 11.43
C ILE A 12 8.74 6.00 11.48
N ALA A 13 9.37 5.70 10.35
CA ALA A 13 10.59 4.88 10.26
C ALA A 13 11.69 5.41 11.19
N LYS A 14 11.95 6.73 11.14
CA LYS A 14 12.92 7.39 12.01
C LYS A 14 12.55 7.29 13.49
N PHE A 15 11.29 7.50 13.83
CA PHE A 15 10.81 7.44 15.22
C PHE A 15 10.91 6.02 15.80
N LEU A 16 10.55 5.01 15.00
CA LEU A 16 10.60 3.60 15.38
C LEU A 16 11.99 2.98 15.26
N GLN A 17 12.97 3.70 14.69
CA GLN A 17 14.32 3.22 14.42
C GLN A 17 14.33 1.96 13.54
N VAL A 18 13.50 1.96 12.49
CA VAL A 18 13.43 0.90 11.49
C VAL A 18 13.65 1.48 10.09
N GLU A 19 13.96 0.60 9.14
CA GLU A 19 14.04 0.96 7.72
C GLU A 19 12.65 1.37 7.17
N THR A 20 12.65 2.25 6.16
CA THR A 20 11.40 2.76 5.56
C THR A 20 10.47 1.63 5.08
N PRO A 21 10.94 0.59 4.37
CA PRO A 21 10.07 -0.51 3.95
C PRO A 21 9.42 -1.28 5.10
N THR A 22 10.07 -1.31 6.27
CA THR A 22 9.49 -1.92 7.48
C THR A 22 8.38 -1.05 8.06
N ALA A 23 8.57 0.28 8.07
CA ALA A 23 7.54 1.21 8.49
C ALA A 23 6.32 1.18 7.56
N GLU A 24 6.53 1.03 6.24
CA GLU A 24 5.44 0.83 5.26
C GLU A 24 4.59 -0.39 5.63
N VAL A 25 5.22 -1.52 5.96
CA VAL A 25 4.52 -2.74 6.38
C VAL A 25 3.69 -2.49 7.64
N TYR A 26 4.25 -1.85 8.67
CA TYR A 26 3.50 -1.58 9.91
C TYR A 26 2.28 -0.69 9.70
N ILE A 27 2.38 0.29 8.79
CA ILE A 27 1.27 1.19 8.48
C ILE A 27 0.21 0.45 7.67
N LEU A 28 0.62 -0.38 6.70
CA LEU A 28 -0.28 -1.25 5.95
C LEU A 28 -1.01 -2.23 6.86
N ASP A 29 -0.30 -2.91 7.77
CA ASP A 29 -0.89 -3.85 8.72
C ASP A 29 -1.89 -3.14 9.64
N ALA A 30 -1.58 -1.92 10.09
CA ALA A 30 -2.50 -1.12 10.87
C ALA A 30 -3.75 -0.71 10.08
N TYR A 31 -3.59 -0.33 8.80
CA TYR A 31 -4.70 0.01 7.91
C TYR A 31 -5.62 -1.20 7.69
N CYS A 32 -5.05 -2.36 7.35
CA CYS A 32 -5.79 -3.63 7.21
C CYS A 32 -6.49 -4.04 8.51
N ALA A 33 -5.96 -3.65 9.67
CA ALA A 33 -6.59 -3.87 10.98
C ALA A 33 -7.70 -2.86 11.33
N GLY A 34 -8.06 -1.95 10.40
CA GLY A 34 -9.10 -0.94 10.58
C GLY A 34 -8.65 0.30 11.35
N ALA A 35 -7.33 0.56 11.45
CA ALA A 35 -6.86 1.82 12.00
C ALA A 35 -7.30 2.99 11.10
N PRO A 36 -7.62 4.17 11.66
CA PRO A 36 -8.10 5.32 10.89
C PRO A 36 -6.95 6.00 10.14
N ILE A 37 -6.43 5.33 9.12
CA ILE A 37 -5.35 5.76 8.25
C ILE A 37 -5.97 6.16 6.91
N SER A 38 -5.64 7.34 6.42
CA SER A 38 -6.06 7.78 5.08
C SER A 38 -5.38 6.91 4.02
N VAL A 39 -6.20 6.18 3.26
CA VAL A 39 -5.72 5.31 2.18
C VAL A 39 -5.11 6.11 1.03
N GLU A 40 -5.69 7.27 0.69
CA GLU A 40 -5.13 8.26 -0.25
C GLU A 40 -3.70 8.66 0.15
N LYS A 41 -3.51 9.03 1.42
CA LYS A 41 -2.19 9.41 1.93
C LYS A 41 -1.20 8.25 1.87
N LEU A 42 -1.66 7.05 2.22
CA LEU A 42 -0.82 5.85 2.16
C LEU A 42 -0.40 5.53 0.72
N ALA A 43 -1.31 5.64 -0.24
CA ALA A 43 -1.04 5.49 -1.66
C ALA A 43 0.00 6.52 -2.14
N SER A 44 -0.18 7.78 -1.78
CA SER A 44 0.75 8.87 -2.12
C SER A 44 2.17 8.62 -1.57
N GLU A 45 2.30 8.24 -0.30
CA GLU A 45 3.61 7.94 0.32
C GLU A 45 4.28 6.69 -0.30
N LEU A 46 3.50 5.74 -0.80
CA LEU A 46 3.98 4.55 -1.53
C LEU A 46 4.17 4.78 -3.04
N ASN A 47 3.95 6.01 -3.51
CA ASN A 47 3.98 6.37 -4.93
C ASN A 47 3.06 5.46 -5.79
N VAL A 48 1.88 5.16 -5.26
CA VAL A 48 0.82 4.45 -5.98
C VAL A 48 -0.06 5.49 -6.66
N HIS A 49 -0.20 5.36 -7.98
CA HIS A 49 -0.95 6.27 -8.83
C HIS A 49 -1.88 5.49 -9.76
N LYS A 50 -2.90 6.14 -10.32
CA LYS A 50 -3.96 5.49 -11.12
C LYS A 50 -3.47 4.45 -12.15
N PRO A 51 -2.46 4.74 -13.01
CA PRO A 51 -1.93 3.72 -13.92
C PRO A 51 -1.38 2.45 -13.25
N LEU A 52 -0.81 2.56 -12.05
CA LEU A 52 -0.30 1.42 -11.30
C LEU A 52 -1.43 0.67 -10.59
N ILE A 53 -2.42 1.41 -10.08
CA ILE A 53 -3.63 0.85 -9.47
C ILE A 53 -4.35 -0.05 -10.47
N ASP A 54 -4.65 0.47 -11.67
CA ASP A 54 -5.39 -0.27 -12.70
C ASP A 54 -4.64 -1.54 -13.13
N ARG A 55 -3.30 -1.46 -13.24
CA ARG A 55 -2.46 -2.61 -13.55
C ARG A 55 -2.50 -3.67 -12.45
N ILE A 56 -2.37 -3.29 -11.19
CA ILE A 56 -2.39 -4.23 -10.06
C ILE A 56 -3.79 -4.82 -9.88
N ALA A 57 -4.83 -3.99 -9.89
CA ALA A 57 -6.22 -4.41 -9.74
C ALA A 57 -6.61 -5.41 -10.83
N GLY A 58 -6.24 -5.15 -12.09
CA GLY A 58 -6.48 -6.09 -13.19
C GLY A 58 -5.89 -7.47 -12.96
N HIS A 59 -4.66 -7.57 -12.45
CA HIS A 59 -4.05 -8.88 -12.15
C HIS A 59 -4.77 -9.59 -10.98
N ILE A 60 -5.24 -8.85 -9.99
CA ILE A 60 -6.00 -9.43 -8.86
C ILE A 60 -7.35 -9.96 -9.36
N GLU A 61 -8.06 -9.19 -10.19
CA GLU A 61 -9.35 -9.56 -10.78
C GLU A 61 -9.25 -10.74 -11.75
N ASP A 62 -8.14 -10.83 -12.49
CA ASP A 62 -7.81 -11.98 -13.36
C ASP A 62 -7.51 -13.27 -12.55
N GLY A 63 -7.50 -13.19 -11.22
CA GLY A 63 -7.32 -14.33 -10.34
C GLY A 63 -5.87 -14.78 -10.21
N VAL A 64 -4.90 -13.88 -10.41
CA VAL A 64 -3.47 -14.20 -10.23
C VAL A 64 -3.24 -14.67 -8.78
N PRO A 65 -2.71 -15.89 -8.57
CA PRO A 65 -2.84 -16.58 -7.29
C PRO A 65 -1.93 -16.07 -6.17
N THR A 66 -0.88 -15.29 -6.50
CA THR A 66 0.11 -14.87 -5.50
C THR A 66 0.65 -13.46 -5.73
N LEU A 67 0.99 -12.77 -4.65
CA LEU A 67 1.70 -11.47 -4.70
C LEU A 67 3.02 -11.54 -5.48
N ARG A 68 3.71 -12.68 -5.41
CA ARG A 68 4.95 -12.91 -6.14
C ARG A 68 4.70 -12.86 -7.65
N GLN A 69 3.67 -13.56 -8.11
CA GLN A 69 3.35 -13.61 -9.52
C GLN A 69 2.93 -12.24 -10.06
N ILE A 70 2.09 -11.49 -9.33
CA ILE A 70 1.76 -10.09 -9.67
C ILE A 70 3.04 -9.24 -9.79
N LYS A 71 4.00 -9.41 -8.85
CA LYS A 71 5.26 -8.69 -8.91
C LYS A 71 6.11 -9.07 -10.12
N ASP A 72 6.19 -10.37 -10.44
CA ASP A 72 6.97 -10.87 -11.56
C ASP A 72 6.38 -10.39 -12.91
N ASP A 73 5.04 -10.28 -13.00
CA ASP A 73 4.33 -9.84 -14.21
C ASP A 73 4.37 -8.31 -14.42
N LEU A 74 4.40 -7.53 -13.34
CA LEU A 74 4.35 -6.06 -13.40
C LEU A 74 5.71 -5.35 -13.49
N ASP A 75 6.80 -6.12 -13.62
CA ASP A 75 8.20 -5.70 -13.61
C ASP A 75 8.81 -5.46 -12.21
N ALA A 76 10.14 -5.54 -12.12
CA ALA A 76 10.95 -5.41 -10.91
C ALA A 76 10.74 -4.09 -10.16
N GLU A 77 10.26 -3.04 -10.86
CA GLU A 77 10.02 -1.70 -10.31
C GLU A 77 8.85 -1.63 -9.33
N VAL A 78 7.88 -2.56 -9.39
CA VAL A 78 6.74 -2.58 -8.45
C VAL A 78 7.14 -3.23 -7.12
N SER A 79 6.90 -2.54 -6.01
CA SER A 79 7.17 -3.05 -4.68
C SER A 79 6.01 -3.92 -4.16
N TYR A 80 6.32 -4.89 -3.30
CA TYR A 80 5.28 -5.68 -2.64
C TYR A 80 4.30 -4.82 -1.82
N ASN A 81 4.77 -3.71 -1.25
CA ASN A 81 3.94 -2.81 -0.45
C ASN A 81 2.95 -2.01 -1.33
N GLN A 82 3.34 -1.67 -2.56
CA GLN A 82 2.42 -1.10 -3.55
C GLN A 82 1.32 -2.09 -3.95
N ILE A 83 1.64 -3.37 -4.13
CA ILE A 83 0.64 -4.40 -4.42
C ILE A 83 -0.30 -4.57 -3.21
N LYS A 84 0.25 -4.60 -2.00
CA LYS A 84 -0.53 -4.76 -0.77
C LYS A 84 -1.50 -3.61 -0.51
N VAL A 85 -1.12 -2.35 -0.78
CA VAL A 85 -2.05 -1.23 -0.55
C VAL A 85 -3.24 -1.28 -1.50
N VAL A 86 -3.02 -1.64 -2.77
CA VAL A 86 -4.12 -1.80 -3.75
C VAL A 86 -5.03 -2.95 -3.33
N LEU A 87 -4.45 -4.11 -2.97
CA LEU A 87 -5.23 -5.25 -2.48
C LEU A 87 -6.03 -4.91 -1.22
N ALA A 88 -5.44 -4.18 -0.28
CA ALA A 88 -6.11 -3.76 0.94
C ALA A 88 -7.27 -2.81 0.62
N ALA A 89 -7.08 -1.83 -0.26
CA ALA A 89 -8.15 -0.94 -0.71
C ALA A 89 -9.30 -1.70 -1.40
N MET A 90 -9.00 -2.72 -2.21
CA MET A 90 -10.03 -3.59 -2.81
C MET A 90 -10.82 -4.36 -1.75
N ILE A 91 -10.16 -4.90 -0.72
CA ILE A 91 -10.83 -5.63 0.38
C ILE A 91 -11.74 -4.70 1.18
N HIS A 92 -11.36 -3.44 1.32
CA HIS A 92 -12.10 -2.43 2.07
C HIS A 92 -13.17 -1.70 1.23
N ASP A 93 -13.28 -1.99 -0.07
CA ASP A 93 -14.14 -1.27 -1.03
C ASP A 93 -13.79 0.24 -1.14
N GLU A 94 -12.50 0.56 -1.01
CA GLU A 94 -11.93 1.92 -0.98
C GLU A 94 -11.00 2.17 -2.19
N LEU A 95 -11.09 1.37 -3.25
CA LEU A 95 -10.18 1.45 -4.41
C LEU A 95 -10.20 2.83 -5.09
N ASP A 96 -11.37 3.46 -5.13
CA ASP A 96 -11.56 4.80 -5.71
C ASP A 96 -10.98 5.93 -4.84
N GLU A 97 -10.66 5.65 -3.57
CA GLU A 97 -10.06 6.61 -2.63
C GLU A 97 -8.53 6.65 -2.72
N LEU A 98 -7.91 5.84 -3.58
CA LEU A 98 -6.47 5.84 -3.81
C LEU A 98 -5.98 7.00 -4.70
N ILE A 99 -6.88 7.83 -5.25
CA ILE A 99 -6.61 8.80 -6.33
C ILE A 99 -6.93 10.24 -5.92
#